data_AF-A0A9E0ABI9-F1
#
_entry.id   AF-A0A9E0ABI9-F1
#
_cell.length_a   1.000
_cell.length_b   1.000
_cell.length_c   1.000
_cell.angle_alpha   90.00
_cell.angle_beta   90.00
_cell.angle_gamma   90.00
#
_symmetry.space_group_name_H-M   'P 1'
#
loop_
_entity.id
_entity.type
_entity.pdbx_description
1 polymer ?
#
loop_
_entity_poly.entity_id
_entity_poly.type
_entity_poly.pdbx_seq_one_letter_code
_entity_poly.pdbx_strand_id
1 'polypeptide(L)'
;MLTTKLFFGFGIMLWGSLSFLNLFHQKNDTDLNTETAVVSKFQSPGKEIYADFCMQCHGANGKGDATNFPPLDGSDWLKNKRNQSIAAVKFGQSGEIVVNSIKYNNSMPPMGLSDQEVADVMNYIMTSWSNKQTKVVTEKEVAAIKK
;
A
#
# COMPACT_ATOMS: atom_id res chain seq x y z
N MET A 1 24.77 38.49 -51.01
CA MET A 1 26.05 39.21 -50.80
C MET A 1 26.61 38.70 -49.48
N LEU A 2 27.50 37.70 -49.49
CA LEU A 2 28.96 37.87 -49.62
C LEU A 2 29.44 39.01 -48.71
N THR A 3 29.83 38.74 -47.47
CA THR A 3 31.21 38.56 -46.97
C THR A 3 31.04 38.61 -45.43
N THR A 4 31.84 37.98 -44.56
CA THR A 4 33.27 38.19 -44.35
C THR A 4 33.77 37.11 -43.37
N LYS A 5 34.89 36.45 -43.69
CA LYS A 5 35.67 35.63 -42.76
C LYS A 5 36.58 36.54 -41.94
N LEU A 6 36.82 36.25 -40.65
CA LEU A 6 38.10 36.59 -40.02
C LEU A 6 38.44 35.62 -38.88
N PHE A 7 39.70 35.18 -38.90
CA PHE A 7 40.38 34.19 -38.09
C PHE A 7 40.59 34.61 -36.64
N PHE A 8 40.69 33.65 -35.71
CA PHE A 8 41.75 33.62 -34.69
C PHE A 8 42.04 32.16 -34.30
N GLY A 9 43.28 31.73 -34.53
CA GLY A 9 43.79 30.42 -34.14
C GLY A 9 44.28 30.38 -32.70
N PHE A 10 44.24 29.20 -32.11
CA PHE A 10 44.98 28.75 -30.93
C PHE A 10 45.09 27.24 -31.11
N GLY A 11 46.25 26.67 -31.45
CA GLY A 11 47.36 26.48 -30.53
C GLY A 11 47.42 25.00 -30.17
N ILE A 12 48.10 24.21 -31.01
CA ILE A 12 48.44 22.81 -30.73
C ILE A 12 49.55 22.83 -29.67
N MET A 13 49.31 22.24 -28.51
CA MET A 13 50.38 21.91 -27.56
C MET A 13 50.30 20.41 -27.24
N LEU A 14 51.29 19.70 -27.76
CA LEU A 14 51.53 18.27 -27.56
C LEU A 14 52.23 18.02 -26.21
N TRP A 15 51.86 16.88 -25.62
CA TRP A 15 52.67 15.98 -24.78
C TRP A 15 53.24 16.48 -23.44
N GLY A 16 52.70 15.90 -22.38
CA GLY A 16 53.36 15.79 -21.08
C GLY A 16 52.76 14.64 -20.29
N SER A 17 53.57 13.62 -20.08
CA SER A 17 53.24 12.28 -19.58
C SER A 17 53.34 12.17 -18.06
N LEU A 18 52.92 11.02 -17.53
CA LEU A 18 53.23 10.45 -16.22
C LEU A 18 52.66 11.16 -14.97
N SER A 19 51.66 10.54 -14.33
CA SER A 19 51.90 9.67 -13.17
C SER A 19 50.58 9.33 -12.49
N PHE A 20 50.24 8.04 -12.50
CA PHE A 20 49.25 7.43 -11.63
C PHE A 20 49.68 7.63 -10.16
N LEU A 21 48.97 8.47 -9.41
CA LEU A 21 48.91 8.37 -7.95
C LEU A 21 47.47 8.08 -7.55
N ASN A 22 47.28 6.80 -7.20
CA ASN A 22 46.15 6.26 -6.48
C ASN A 22 46.13 6.88 -5.07
N LEU A 23 45.24 7.83 -4.81
CA LEU A 23 45.11 8.48 -3.50
C LEU A 23 43.65 8.87 -3.23
N PHE A 24 42.71 7.95 -3.38
CA PHE A 24 41.42 8.08 -2.69
C PHE A 24 40.96 6.72 -2.18
N HIS A 25 41.55 6.33 -1.06
CA HIS A 25 40.93 5.45 -0.09
C HIS A 25 39.81 6.26 0.58
N GLN A 26 38.59 6.16 0.06
CA GLN A 26 37.41 6.53 0.83
C GLN A 26 36.49 5.33 0.84
N LYS A 27 36.61 4.53 1.91
CA LYS A 27 35.51 3.72 2.40
C LYS A 27 34.35 4.69 2.64
N ASN A 28 33.42 4.73 1.70
CA ASN A 28 32.09 5.20 1.98
C ASN A 28 31.24 3.93 2.00
N ASP A 29 31.39 3.20 3.10
CA ASP A 29 30.47 2.14 3.50
C ASP A 29 29.13 2.84 3.71
N THR A 30 28.38 2.94 2.62
CA THR A 30 26.99 3.36 2.67
C THR A 30 26.31 2.29 3.48
N ASP A 31 25.93 2.64 4.71
CA ASP A 31 25.07 1.84 5.56
C ASP A 31 23.76 1.57 4.80
N LEU A 32 23.76 0.46 4.08
CA LEU A 32 22.63 -0.09 3.32
C LEU A 32 21.70 -0.90 4.25
N ASN A 33 21.65 -0.60 5.55
CA ASN A 33 20.80 -1.32 6.49
C ASN A 33 19.79 -0.42 7.22
N THR A 34 19.92 0.90 7.16
CA THR A 34 18.97 1.80 7.85
C THR A 34 17.93 2.44 6.93
N GLU A 35 18.19 2.59 5.63
CA GLU A 35 17.20 3.15 4.67
C GLU A 35 16.22 2.08 4.15
N THR A 36 16.64 0.80 4.11
CA THR A 36 15.77 -0.31 3.67
C THR A 36 14.69 -0.65 4.71
N ALA A 37 14.93 -0.37 6.00
CA ALA A 37 13.97 -0.66 7.07
C ALA A 37 12.79 0.33 7.10
N VAL A 38 12.93 1.52 6.52
CA VAL A 38 11.88 2.56 6.50
C VAL A 38 11.11 2.62 5.16
N VAL A 39 11.62 1.95 4.12
CA VAL A 39 11.02 1.87 2.77
C VAL A 39 10.47 0.45 2.47
N SER A 40 10.46 -0.48 3.42
CA SER A 40 9.65 -1.72 3.31
C SER A 40 8.16 -1.51 3.62
N LYS A 41 7.77 -0.26 3.92
CA LYS A 41 6.36 0.19 4.02
C LYS A 41 5.69 0.38 2.66
N PHE A 42 6.39 0.09 1.56
CA PHE A 42 5.86 0.15 0.20
C PHE A 42 5.16 -1.16 -0.16
N GLN A 43 3.83 -1.07 -0.23
CA GLN A 43 2.88 -2.11 -0.64
C GLN A 43 2.68 -3.23 0.39
N SER A 44 1.87 -2.93 1.42
CA SER A 44 1.19 -4.03 2.12
C SER A 44 0.35 -4.79 1.09
N PRO A 45 0.41 -6.13 1.04
CA PRO A 45 -0.31 -6.94 0.06
C PRO A 45 -1.84 -6.78 0.16
N GLY A 46 -2.35 -6.02 1.13
CA GLY A 46 -3.76 -5.73 1.34
C GLY A 46 -4.48 -5.15 0.11
N LYS A 47 -3.81 -4.41 -0.77
CA LYS A 47 -4.43 -3.89 -2.00
C LYS A 47 -4.68 -5.02 -3.00
N GLU A 48 -3.70 -5.89 -3.19
CA GLU A 48 -3.76 -7.07 -4.05
C GLU A 48 -4.79 -8.07 -3.51
N ILE A 49 -4.75 -8.35 -2.21
CA ILE A 49 -5.77 -9.17 -1.53
C ILE A 49 -7.16 -8.56 -1.70
N TYR A 50 -7.32 -7.25 -1.59
CA TYR A 50 -8.60 -6.60 -1.85
C TYR A 50 -9.09 -6.83 -3.29
N ALA A 51 -8.19 -6.71 -4.28
CA ALA A 51 -8.52 -6.94 -5.68
C ALA A 51 -8.99 -8.38 -5.94
N ASP A 52 -8.30 -9.35 -5.35
CA ASP A 52 -8.55 -10.78 -5.58
C ASP A 52 -9.80 -11.29 -4.85
N PHE A 53 -10.04 -10.81 -3.62
CA PHE A 53 -11.04 -11.41 -2.73
C PHE A 53 -12.25 -10.51 -2.44
N CYS A 54 -12.09 -9.19 -2.45
CA CYS A 54 -13.12 -8.27 -1.94
C CYS A 54 -13.81 -7.45 -3.02
N MET A 55 -13.07 -7.11 -4.08
CA MET A 55 -13.48 -6.14 -5.10
C MET A 55 -14.71 -6.57 -5.88
N GLN A 56 -14.91 -7.88 -6.08
CA GLN A 56 -16.05 -8.40 -6.84
C GLN A 56 -17.40 -8.06 -6.19
N CYS A 57 -17.43 -7.91 -4.86
CA CYS A 57 -18.65 -7.57 -4.12
C CYS A 57 -18.67 -6.10 -3.69
N HIS A 58 -17.55 -5.58 -3.17
CA HIS A 58 -17.49 -4.21 -2.62
C HIS A 58 -17.06 -3.15 -3.65
N GLY A 59 -16.67 -3.57 -4.85
CA GLY A 59 -16.29 -2.70 -5.95
C GLY A 59 -14.88 -2.10 -5.81
N ALA A 60 -14.31 -1.59 -6.90
CA ALA A 60 -12.97 -0.99 -6.90
C ALA A 60 -12.87 0.26 -5.99
N ASN A 61 -13.97 0.97 -5.80
CA ASN A 61 -14.07 2.17 -4.96
C ASN A 61 -14.66 1.90 -3.57
N GLY A 62 -14.88 0.62 -3.20
CA GLY A 62 -15.40 0.26 -1.89
C GLY A 62 -16.85 0.69 -1.62
N LYS A 63 -17.62 1.10 -2.63
CA LYS A 63 -18.99 1.59 -2.44
C LYS A 63 -20.05 0.49 -2.39
N GLY A 64 -19.69 -0.75 -2.73
CA GLY A 64 -20.66 -1.82 -2.93
C GLY A 64 -21.69 -1.48 -4.01
N ASP A 65 -22.87 -2.06 -3.92
CA ASP A 65 -23.99 -1.84 -4.85
C ASP A 65 -25.21 -1.16 -4.19
N ALA A 66 -25.04 -0.69 -2.94
CA ALA A 66 -26.06 -0.09 -2.09
C ALA A 66 -27.27 -0.98 -1.72
N THR A 67 -27.39 -2.18 -2.29
CA THR A 67 -28.56 -3.07 -2.13
C THR A 67 -28.19 -4.38 -1.43
N ASN A 68 -27.16 -5.05 -1.92
CA ASN A 68 -26.74 -6.39 -1.47
C ASN A 68 -25.39 -6.35 -0.75
N PHE A 69 -24.48 -5.50 -1.22
CA PHE A 69 -23.13 -5.38 -0.72
C PHE A 69 -22.93 -4.02 -0.04
N PRO A 70 -22.65 -4.00 1.27
CA PRO A 70 -22.50 -2.75 1.99
C PRO A 70 -21.26 -1.98 1.53
N PRO A 71 -21.27 -0.64 1.62
CA PRO A 71 -20.09 0.15 1.37
C PRO A 71 -19.04 -0.09 2.47
N LEU A 72 -17.79 -0.23 2.04
CA LEU A 72 -16.60 -0.14 2.88
C LEU A 72 -16.06 1.29 2.95
N ASP A 73 -16.25 2.08 1.90
CA ASP A 73 -15.94 3.51 1.90
C ASP A 73 -16.87 4.26 2.86
N GLY A 74 -16.29 4.92 3.87
CA GLY A 74 -17.02 5.76 4.81
C GLY A 74 -17.87 5.00 5.83
N SER A 75 -17.81 3.66 5.83
CA SER A 75 -18.62 2.76 6.66
C SER A 75 -18.55 3.07 8.16
N ASP A 76 -19.69 3.33 8.78
CA ASP A 76 -19.82 3.42 10.25
C ASP A 76 -19.54 2.08 10.95
N TRP A 77 -19.87 0.96 10.30
CA TRP A 77 -19.60 -0.38 10.77
C TRP A 77 -18.10 -0.61 10.93
N LEU A 78 -17.29 -0.31 9.91
CA LEU A 78 -15.82 -0.46 10.01
C LEU A 78 -15.22 0.40 11.13
N LYS A 79 -15.79 1.59 11.39
CA LYS A 79 -15.33 2.51 12.44
C LYS A 79 -15.70 2.00 13.84
N ASN A 80 -16.94 1.54 14.02
CA ASN A 80 -17.52 1.27 15.33
C ASN A 80 -17.45 -0.21 15.75
N LYS A 81 -17.27 -1.11 14.77
CA LYS A 81 -17.35 -2.57 14.93
C LYS A 81 -16.08 -3.25 14.44
N ARG A 82 -14.92 -2.76 14.89
CA ARG A 82 -13.60 -3.23 14.43
C ARG A 82 -13.42 -4.75 14.57
N ASN A 83 -13.68 -5.31 15.75
CA ASN A 83 -13.52 -6.75 15.98
C ASN A 83 -14.48 -7.57 15.10
N GLN A 84 -15.73 -7.12 14.95
CA GLN A 84 -16.70 -7.76 14.06
C GLN A 84 -16.28 -7.65 12.59
N SER A 85 -15.65 -6.54 12.19
CA SER A 85 -15.15 -6.36 10.83
C SER A 85 -14.00 -7.31 10.52
N ILE A 86 -13.07 -7.49 11.47
CA ILE A 86 -12.01 -8.49 11.35
C ILE A 86 -12.61 -9.91 11.32
N ALA A 87 -13.59 -10.20 12.19
CA ALA A 87 -14.29 -11.48 12.22
C ALA A 87 -15.01 -11.78 10.90
N ALA A 88 -15.63 -10.77 10.27
CA ALA A 88 -16.33 -10.91 9.00
C ALA A 88 -15.39 -11.36 7.86
N VAL A 89 -14.18 -10.81 7.79
CA VAL A 89 -13.18 -11.24 6.79
C VAL A 89 -12.67 -12.65 7.10
N LYS A 90 -12.37 -12.94 8.37
CA LYS A 90 -11.75 -14.20 8.80
C LYS A 90 -12.71 -15.40 8.74
N PHE A 91 -13.95 -15.21 9.18
CA PHE A 91 -14.92 -16.28 9.39
C PHE A 91 -16.17 -16.17 8.50
N GLY A 92 -16.26 -15.11 7.70
CA GLY A 92 -17.49 -14.75 7.02
C GLY A 92 -18.46 -14.02 7.95
N GLN A 93 -19.54 -13.50 7.36
CA GLN A 93 -20.60 -12.79 8.06
C GLN A 93 -21.94 -13.18 7.43
N SER A 94 -22.95 -13.40 8.27
CA SER A 94 -24.33 -13.60 7.81
C SER A 94 -25.32 -12.96 8.79
N GLY A 95 -26.55 -12.76 8.34
CA GLY A 95 -27.61 -12.12 9.10
C GLY A 95 -27.69 -10.60 8.89
N GLU A 96 -28.69 -9.99 9.52
CA GLU A 96 -28.98 -8.56 9.35
C GLU A 96 -27.89 -7.70 10.00
N ILE A 97 -27.35 -6.76 9.23
CA ILE A 97 -26.48 -5.67 9.69
C ILE A 97 -27.03 -4.34 9.20
N VAL A 98 -26.63 -3.27 9.88
CA VAL A 98 -26.93 -1.89 9.46
C VAL A 98 -25.61 -1.18 9.21
N VAL A 99 -25.44 -0.67 7.99
CA VAL A 99 -24.27 0.12 7.58
C VAL A 99 -24.77 1.44 7.02
N ASN A 100 -24.32 2.56 7.59
CA ASN A 100 -24.74 3.91 7.20
C ASN A 100 -26.28 4.06 7.14
N SER A 101 -26.98 3.53 8.14
CA SER A 101 -28.45 3.49 8.24
C SER A 101 -29.19 2.65 7.18
N ILE A 102 -28.48 1.89 6.34
CA ILE A 102 -29.07 0.96 5.38
C ILE A 102 -28.94 -0.47 5.92
N LYS A 103 -30.03 -1.24 5.81
CA LYS A 103 -30.07 -2.65 6.22
C LYS A 103 -29.52 -3.56 5.11
N TYR A 104 -28.69 -4.52 5.51
CA TYR A 104 -28.18 -5.58 4.65
C TYR A 104 -28.41 -6.92 5.34
N ASN A 105 -28.83 -7.94 4.61
CA ASN A 105 -29.06 -9.29 5.14
C ASN A 105 -28.61 -10.35 4.14
N ASN A 106 -27.35 -10.22 3.71
CA ASN A 106 -26.72 -11.17 2.80
C ASN A 106 -25.59 -11.94 3.53
N SER A 107 -25.03 -12.94 2.88
CA SER A 107 -23.94 -13.75 3.41
C SER A 107 -22.63 -13.41 2.71
N MET A 108 -21.63 -13.00 3.48
CA MET A 108 -20.23 -12.90 3.07
C MET A 108 -19.52 -14.20 3.49
N PRO A 109 -19.03 -15.04 2.55
CA PRO A 109 -18.29 -16.24 2.91
C PRO A 109 -16.95 -15.90 3.57
N PRO A 110 -16.32 -16.82 4.33
CA PRO A 110 -14.95 -16.66 4.77
C PRO A 110 -14.01 -16.61 3.55
N MET A 111 -13.02 -15.73 3.58
CA MET A 111 -12.08 -15.58 2.47
C MET A 111 -10.97 -16.65 2.45
N GLY A 112 -10.80 -17.40 3.55
CA GLY A 112 -9.76 -18.44 3.66
C GLY A 112 -8.33 -17.89 3.80
N LEU A 113 -8.21 -16.62 4.18
CA LEU A 113 -6.96 -15.90 4.34
C LEU A 113 -6.28 -16.24 5.68
N SER A 114 -4.95 -16.16 5.71
CA SER A 114 -4.17 -16.20 6.96
C SER A 114 -4.39 -14.95 7.81
N ASP A 115 -4.01 -15.01 9.09
CA ASP A 115 -4.18 -13.89 10.02
C ASP A 115 -3.43 -12.62 9.57
N GLN A 116 -2.25 -12.78 8.97
CA GLN A 116 -1.46 -11.69 8.42
C GLN A 116 -2.14 -11.09 7.18
N GLU A 117 -2.64 -11.90 6.25
CA GLU A 117 -3.36 -11.42 5.06
C GLU A 117 -4.65 -10.68 5.44
N VAL A 118 -5.38 -11.16 6.45
CA VAL A 118 -6.54 -10.46 7.01
C VAL A 118 -6.11 -9.12 7.61
N ALA A 119 -5.01 -9.06 8.35
CA ALA A 119 -4.50 -7.79 8.89
C ALA A 119 -4.16 -6.80 7.76
N ASP A 120 -3.50 -7.28 6.70
CA ASP A 120 -3.08 -6.46 5.57
C ASP A 120 -4.28 -5.90 4.79
N VAL A 121 -5.26 -6.73 4.42
CA VAL A 121 -6.46 -6.25 3.70
C VAL A 121 -7.30 -5.31 4.56
N MET A 122 -7.42 -5.58 5.86
CA MET A 122 -8.13 -4.69 6.77
C MET A 122 -7.44 -3.32 6.87
N ASN A 123 -6.11 -3.29 6.97
CA ASN A 123 -5.35 -2.04 6.96
C ASN A 123 -5.55 -1.25 5.66
N TYR A 124 -5.52 -1.93 4.50
CA TYR A 124 -5.82 -1.31 3.22
C TYR A 124 -7.24 -0.71 3.19
N ILE A 125 -8.27 -1.48 3.56
CA ILE A 125 -9.67 -1.02 3.60
C ILE A 125 -9.84 0.19 4.53
N MET A 126 -9.25 0.12 5.73
CA MET A 126 -9.41 1.13 6.78
C MET A 126 -8.66 2.45 6.51
N THR A 127 -7.74 2.46 5.54
CA THR A 127 -6.97 3.65 5.13
C THR A 127 -7.28 4.13 3.71
N SER A 128 -8.08 3.35 2.96
CA SER A 128 -8.51 3.69 1.60
C SER A 128 -9.71 4.63 1.56
N TRP A 129 -9.87 5.31 0.42
CA TRP A 129 -11.04 6.15 0.13
C TRP A 129 -11.26 7.27 1.17
N SER A 130 -12.49 7.45 1.66
CA SER A 130 -12.80 8.38 2.74
C SER A 130 -12.45 7.85 4.14
N ASN A 131 -12.02 6.60 4.26
CA ASN A 131 -11.58 6.04 5.54
C ASN A 131 -10.26 6.69 5.99
N LYS A 132 -10.10 6.85 7.30
CA LYS A 132 -9.00 7.61 7.92
C LYS A 132 -8.52 6.96 9.22
N GLN A 133 -8.79 5.67 9.41
CA GLN A 133 -8.35 4.98 10.62
C GLN A 133 -6.83 4.84 10.61
N THR A 134 -6.19 5.27 11.70
CA THR A 134 -4.73 5.22 11.84
C THR A 134 -4.25 4.05 12.70
N LYS A 135 -5.17 3.42 13.44
CA LYS A 135 -4.86 2.25 14.27
C LYS A 135 -4.68 1.02 13.39
N VAL A 136 -3.41 0.61 13.25
CA VAL A 136 -2.98 -0.58 12.52
C VAL A 136 -3.64 -1.84 13.11
N VAL A 137 -4.23 -2.66 12.25
CA VAL A 137 -4.61 -4.05 12.55
C VAL A 137 -3.36 -4.89 12.50
N THR A 138 -3.08 -5.63 13.58
CA THR A 138 -1.91 -6.52 13.66
C THR A 138 -2.33 -7.97 13.49
N GLU A 139 -1.46 -8.82 12.97
CA GLU A 139 -1.69 -10.28 12.93
C GLU A 139 -2.10 -10.82 14.31
N LYS A 140 -1.43 -10.39 15.38
CA LYS A 140 -1.77 -10.78 16.76
C LYS A 140 -3.21 -10.40 17.16
N GLU A 141 -3.68 -9.23 16.73
CA GLU A 141 -5.07 -8.81 16.94
C GLU A 141 -6.03 -9.75 16.21
N VAL A 142 -5.74 -10.08 14.94
CA VAL A 142 -6.55 -11.00 14.13
C VAL A 142 -6.55 -12.42 14.71
N ALA A 143 -5.40 -12.92 15.16
CA ALA A 143 -5.26 -14.23 15.79
C ALA A 143 -6.10 -14.35 17.08
N ALA A 144 -6.29 -13.24 17.80
CA ALA A 144 -7.11 -13.21 19.01
C ALA A 144 -8.63 -13.18 18.74
N ILE A 145 -9.07 -12.89 17.51
CA ILE A 145 -10.50 -12.86 17.14
C ILE A 145 -11.05 -14.30 17.10
N LYS A 146 -12.18 -14.49 17.78
CA LYS A 146 -12.93 -15.74 17.85
C LYS A 146 -14.28 -15.58 17.14
N LYS A 147 -14.82 -16.70 16.66
CA LYS A 147 -16.15 -16.78 16.05
C LYS A 147 -17.25 -16.54 17.09
#